data_AF-A0A8T6LLX8-F1
#
_entry.id   AF-A0A8T6LLX8-F1
#
_cell.length_a   1.000
_cell.length_b   1.000
_cell.length_c   1.000
_cell.angle_alpha   90.00
_cell.angle_beta   90.00
_cell.angle_gamma   90.00
#
_symmetry.space_group_name_H-M   'P 1'
#
loop_
_entity.id
_entity.type
_entity.pdbx_description
1 polymer ?
#
loop_
_entity_poly.entity_id
_entity_poly.type
_entity_poly.pdbx_seq_one_letter_code
_entity_poly.pdbx_strand_id
1 'polypeptide(L)'
;MNEFSLHPGNKAGIHEGLGALAAAEGKALDETIERIYHPKARWYGSNPINELEGTDAIKDVWQTLRRSFPDMERRDSIFLVGESGT
;
A
#
# COMPACT_ATOMS: atom_id res chain seq x y z
N MET A 1 10.29 -17.90 19.01
CA MET A 1 9.38 -16.96 18.33
C MET A 1 8.57 -17.81 17.36
N ASN A 2 7.28 -18.00 17.62
CA ASN A 2 6.46 -18.93 16.84
C ASN A 2 6.00 -18.20 15.55
N GLU A 3 6.39 -18.69 14.38
CA GLU A 3 6.10 -18.08 13.06
C GLU A 3 4.61 -17.81 12.83
N PHE A 4 3.74 -18.48 13.59
CA PHE A 4 2.28 -18.37 13.48
C PHE A 4 1.67 -17.12 14.11
N SER A 5 2.37 -16.43 15.03
CA SER A 5 1.84 -15.24 15.72
C SER A 5 1.85 -13.95 14.88
N LEU A 6 2.52 -13.96 13.72
CA LEU A 6 2.65 -12.79 12.85
C LEU A 6 1.37 -12.49 12.06
N HIS A 7 0.51 -13.48 11.82
CA HIS A 7 -0.54 -13.37 10.81
C HIS A 7 -1.59 -12.28 11.11
N PRO A 8 -2.29 -12.26 12.28
CA PRO A 8 -3.30 -11.24 12.55
C PRO A 8 -2.70 -9.83 12.67
N GLY A 9 -1.52 -9.71 13.29
CA GLY A 9 -0.79 -8.45 13.44
C GLY A 9 -0.36 -7.86 12.09
N ASN A 10 0.13 -8.70 11.18
CA ASN A 10 0.48 -8.28 9.82
C ASN A 10 -0.75 -7.75 9.06
N LYS A 11 -1.92 -8.38 9.24
CA LYS A 11 -3.16 -8.01 8.56
C LYS A 11 -3.72 -6.67 9.05
N ALA A 12 -3.75 -6.47 10.37
CA ALA A 12 -4.11 -5.18 10.96
C ALA A 12 -3.13 -4.08 10.52
N GLY A 13 -1.83 -4.39 10.51
CA GLY A 13 -0.79 -3.49 10.04
C GLY A 13 -0.93 -3.08 8.57
N ILE A 14 -1.40 -3.98 7.70
CA ILE A 14 -1.69 -3.63 6.29
C ILE A 14 -2.87 -2.67 6.20
N HIS A 15 -3.97 -2.90 6.93
CA HIS A 15 -5.11 -1.98 6.91
C HIS A 15 -4.71 -0.57 7.37
N GLU A 16 -4.00 -0.47 8.49
CA GLU A 16 -3.44 0.79 8.99
C GLU A 16 -2.46 1.41 7.98
N GLY A 17 -1.58 0.59 7.39
CA GLY A 17 -0.63 1.02 6.38
C GLY A 17 -1.27 1.61 5.13
N LEU A 18 -2.35 0.99 4.65
CA LEU A 18 -3.11 1.48 3.51
C LEU A 18 -3.88 2.77 3.85
N GLY A 19 -4.38 2.91 5.08
CA GLY A 19 -4.95 4.16 5.57
C GLY A 19 -3.92 5.29 5.61
N ALA A 20 -2.72 5.01 6.14
CA ALA A 20 -1.63 5.97 6.16
C ALA A 20 -1.19 6.38 4.75
N LEU A 21 -1.10 5.45 3.80
CA LEU A 21 -0.78 5.74 2.40
C LEU A 21 -1.80 6.70 1.78
N ALA A 22 -3.08 6.50 2.12
CA ALA A 22 -4.18 7.33 1.66
C ALA A 22 -4.27 8.70 2.36
N ALA A 23 -3.46 8.99 3.37
CA ALA A 23 -3.39 10.30 4.02
C ALA A 23 -2.04 11.00 3.82
N ALA A 24 -1.00 10.27 3.41
CA ALA A 24 0.35 10.78 3.31
C ALA A 24 0.60 11.58 2.03
N GLU A 25 1.48 12.57 2.15
CA GLU A 25 1.95 13.44 1.08
C GLU A 25 3.45 13.72 1.22
N GLY A 26 4.10 14.13 0.12
CA GLY A 26 5.51 14.48 0.10
C GLY A 26 6.41 13.37 0.66
N LYS A 27 7.35 13.72 1.54
CA LYS A 27 8.30 12.76 2.13
C LYS A 27 7.62 11.66 2.94
N ALA A 28 6.51 11.97 3.60
CA ALA A 28 5.76 10.98 4.40
C ALA A 28 5.11 9.90 3.51
N LEU A 29 4.77 10.24 2.26
CA LEU A 29 4.28 9.29 1.28
C LEU A 29 5.36 8.28 0.92
N ASP A 30 6.58 8.74 0.65
CA ASP A 30 7.71 7.88 0.30
C ASP A 30 8.05 6.89 1.42
N GLU A 31 8.13 7.38 2.65
CA GLU A 31 8.38 6.55 3.84
C GLU A 31 7.25 5.52 4.07
N THR A 32 6.00 5.92 3.81
CA THR A 32 4.86 5.02 3.93
C THR A 32 4.91 3.92 2.87
N ILE A 33 5.29 4.24 1.63
CA ILE A 33 5.45 3.28 0.55
C ILE A 33 6.55 2.26 0.89
N GLU A 34 7.71 2.73 1.36
CA GLU A 34 8.82 1.85 1.77
C GLU A 34 8.46 0.93 2.93
N ARG A 35 7.56 1.37 3.82
CA ARG A 35 7.09 0.56 4.95
C ARG A 35 6.13 -0.55 4.53
N ILE A 36 5.27 -0.32 3.54
CA ILE A 36 4.17 -1.26 3.19
C ILE A 36 4.46 -2.11 1.95
N TYR A 37 5.32 -1.64 1.04
CA TYR A 37 5.73 -2.38 -0.15
C TYR A 37 7.09 -3.02 0.05
N HIS A 38 7.24 -4.26 -0.43
CA HIS A 38 8.56 -4.86 -0.55
C HIS A 38 9.42 -4.09 -1.59
N PRO A 39 10.75 -3.96 -1.42
CA PRO A 39 11.61 -3.25 -2.37
C PRO A 39 11.56 -3.76 -3.82
N LYS A 40 11.13 -5.00 -4.02
CA LYS A 40 10.88 -5.64 -5.34
C LYS A 40 9.40 -5.94 -5.60
N ALA A 41 8.50 -5.17 -4.99
CA ALA A 41 7.07 -5.37 -5.19
C ALA A 41 6.71 -5.10 -6.66
N ARG A 42 5.85 -5.96 -7.21
CA ARG A 42 5.16 -5.72 -8.47
C ARG A 42 3.82 -5.09 -8.17
N TRP A 43 3.56 -3.92 -8.75
CA TRP A 43 2.33 -3.18 -8.59
C TRP A 43 1.56 -3.18 -9.91
N TYR A 44 0.26 -3.46 -9.84
CA TYR A 44 -0.61 -3.56 -11.00
C TYR A 44 -1.67 -2.47 -10.94
N GLY A 45 -1.46 -1.44 -11.74
CA GLY A 45 -2.38 -0.33 -11.93
C GLY A 45 -3.39 -0.57 -13.03
N SER A 46 -4.37 0.33 -13.08
CA SER A 46 -5.27 0.43 -14.22
C SER A 46 -4.53 0.93 -15.46
N ASN A 47 -5.04 0.60 -16.66
CA ASN A 47 -4.57 1.22 -17.89
C ASN A 47 -4.71 2.75 -17.81
N PRO A 48 -3.68 3.54 -18.22
CA PRO A 48 -2.49 3.15 -18.98
C PRO A 48 -1.25 2.78 -18.13
N ILE A 49 -1.36 2.75 -16.80
CA ILE A 49 -0.21 2.58 -15.90
C ILE A 49 0.33 1.14 -15.94
N ASN A 50 -0.56 0.15 -16.04
CA ASN A 50 -0.22 -1.28 -16.13
C ASN A 50 0.69 -1.74 -14.98
N GLU A 51 1.85 -2.32 -15.28
CA GLU A 51 2.72 -2.95 -14.30
C GLU A 51 3.95 -2.09 -13.98
N LEU A 52 4.28 -2.01 -12.69
CA LEU A 52 5.49 -1.39 -12.17
C LEU A 52 6.24 -2.36 -11.26
N GLU A 53 7.56 -2.24 -11.20
CA GLU A 53 8.39 -3.00 -10.27
C GLU A 53 9.25 -2.05 -9.42
N GLY A 54 9.26 -2.32 -8.12
CA GLY A 54 10.10 -1.62 -7.16
C GLY A 54 9.46 -0.37 -6.58
N THR A 55 9.92 -0.01 -5.38
CA THR A 55 9.34 1.10 -4.59
C THR A 55 9.51 2.45 -5.26
N ASP A 56 10.56 2.67 -6.05
CA ASP A 56 10.79 3.96 -6.70
C ASP A 56 9.76 4.25 -7.79
N ALA A 57 9.43 3.25 -8.62
CA ALA A 57 8.36 3.37 -9.62
C ALA A 57 6.98 3.53 -8.96
N ILE A 58 6.76 2.85 -7.83
CA ILE A 58 5.51 2.95 -7.06
C ILE A 58 5.36 4.36 -6.45
N LYS A 59 6.44 4.95 -5.90
CA LYS A 59 6.45 6.32 -5.38
C LYS A 59 6.05 7.34 -6.45
N ASP A 60 6.66 7.26 -7.62
CA ASP A 60 6.39 8.21 -8.71
C ASP A 60 4.90 8.23 -9.11
N VAL A 61 4.29 7.05 -9.19
CA VAL A 61 2.85 6.95 -9.47
C VAL A 61 2.00 7.54 -8.36
N TRP A 62 2.27 7.22 -7.09
CA TRP A 62 1.46 7.76 -5.98
C TRP A 62 1.61 9.28 -5.86
N GLN A 63 2.82 9.82 -6.05
CA GLN A 63 3.06 11.26 -6.06
C GLN A 63 2.33 11.93 -7.24
N THR A 64 2.34 11.31 -8.42
CA THR A 64 1.64 11.82 -9.60
C THR A 64 0.13 11.80 -9.40
N LEU A 65 -0.42 10.73 -8.82
CA LEU A 65 -1.85 10.65 -8.48
C LEU A 65 -2.23 11.73 -7.46
N ARG A 66 -1.45 11.93 -6.40
CA ARG A 66 -1.69 13.00 -5.41
C ARG A 66 -1.72 14.38 -6.01
N ARG A 67 -0.75 14.68 -6.89
CA ARG A 67 -0.68 15.97 -7.57
C ARG A 67 -1.85 16.17 -8.53
N SER A 68 -2.30 15.11 -9.19
CA SER A 68 -3.39 15.17 -10.19
C SER A 68 -4.78 15.17 -9.55
N PHE A 69 -4.93 14.53 -8.39
CA PHE A 69 -6.16 14.35 -7.64
C PHE A 69 -5.95 14.77 -6.18
N PRO A 70 -5.94 16.08 -5.88
CA PRO A 70 -5.63 16.59 -4.55
C PRO A 70 -6.65 16.20 -3.48
N ASP A 71 -7.88 15.88 -3.88
CA ASP A 71 -8.99 15.42 -3.04
C ASP A 71 -9.14 13.89 -3.03
N MET A 72 -8.11 13.15 -3.43
CA MET A 72 -8.13 11.69 -3.45
C MET A 72 -8.29 11.12 -2.05
N GLU A 73 -9.40 10.41 -1.85
CA GLU A 73 -9.73 9.71 -0.61
C GLU A 73 -9.78 8.19 -0.81
N ARG A 74 -9.39 7.45 0.23
CA ARG A 74 -9.65 6.02 0.33
C ARG A 74 -10.98 5.79 1.04
N ARG A 75 -11.85 4.95 0.45
CA ARG A 75 -13.11 4.52 1.05
C ARG A 75 -13.18 3.00 1.10
N ASP A 76 -13.04 2.45 2.30
CA ASP A 76 -13.11 1.00 2.51
C ASP A 76 -14.56 0.56 2.66
N SER A 77 -15.20 0.18 1.56
CA SER A 77 -16.56 -0.39 1.60
C SER A 77 -16.55 -1.87 2.01
N ILE A 78 -15.50 -2.59 1.64
CA ILE A 78 -15.28 -4.00 1.98
C ILE A 78 -13.77 -4.19 2.20
N PHE A 79 -13.40 -4.73 3.36
CA PHE A 79 -12.02 -5.17 3.64
C PHE A 79 -12.06 -6.63 4.08
N LEU A 80 -11.41 -7.50 3.29
CA LEU A 80 -11.40 -8.95 3.50
C LEU A 80 -9.98 -9.41 3.77
N VAL A 81 -9.85 -10.33 4.70
CA VAL A 81 -8.57 -10.89 5.10
C VAL A 81 -8.72 -12.38 5.27
N GLY A 82 -7.93 -13.15 4.51
CA GLY A 82 -7.93 -14.60 4.59
C GLY A 82 -7.13 -15.09 5.79
N GLU A 83 -7.68 -16.04 6.53
CA GLU A 83 -6.91 -16.91 7.43
C GLU A 83 -6.65 -18.23 6.70
N SER A 84 -5.38 -18.66 6.67
CA SER A 84 -5.07 -20.02 6.27
C SER A 84 -5.62 -20.94 7.36
N GLY A 85 -6.74 -21.60 7.09
CA GLY A 85 -7.26 -22.65 7.96
C GLY A 85 -6.23 -23.77 8.07
N THR A 86 -6.08 -24.29 9.29
CA THR A 86 -5.25 -25.46 9.62
C THR A 86 -5.62 -26.69 8.81
#